data_AF-A0A0A1SWY6-F1
#
_entry.id   AF-A0A0A1SWY6-F1
#
_cell.length_a   1.000
_cell.length_b   1.000
_cell.length_c   1.000
_cell.angle_alpha   90.00
_cell.angle_beta   90.00
_cell.angle_gamma   90.00
#
_symmetry.space_group_name_H-M   'P 1'
#
loop_
_entity.id
_entity.type
_entity.pdbx_description
1 polymer ?
#
loop_
_entity_poly.entity_id
_entity_poly.type
_entity_poly.pdbx_seq_one_letter_code
_entity_poly.pdbx_strand_id
1 'polypeptide(L)'
;MRPHATFLSARLASIGATTDSPGIFEVDLIFPQNKTYTMPNRTEFTKFPVVWAMRNAPQAKLLDARIEFAMDWGADLHPIQNGRPSIVNPNRTDYIQYATMLVLGVALEGTYQLEWQVGGGQCLPNSGISNLTTPRSSIWFQIANRGGETPDLLAAAQDCAGRSGQAINVASVLKSPSCPTCAKLDEIDPFPDPDPCAVPVDRVAISNITRDIEIDQNSNSGCTAPRQTGHLSCPAKSAAQFVAVGLLIWLPVAVALFL
;
A
#
# COMPACT_ATOMS: atom_id res chain seq x y z
N MET A 1 5.68 39.81 42.27
CA MET A 1 5.19 38.62 41.54
C MET A 1 4.81 39.08 40.14
N ARG A 2 5.54 38.64 39.10
CA ARG A 2 5.30 38.99 37.69
C ARG A 2 4.65 37.78 36.99
N PRO A 3 3.55 37.95 36.24
CA PRO A 3 2.93 36.82 35.54
C PRO A 3 3.75 36.50 34.27
N HIS A 4 4.14 35.24 34.13
CA HIS A 4 4.70 34.71 32.89
C HIS A 4 3.54 34.35 31.95
N ALA A 5 3.48 35.03 30.80
CA ALA A 5 2.55 34.69 29.72
C ALA A 5 3.19 33.59 28.86
N THR A 6 2.62 32.38 28.92
CA THR A 6 3.01 31.25 28.07
C THR A 6 2.29 31.37 26.73
N PHE A 7 3.02 31.65 25.65
CA PHE A 7 2.49 31.63 24.30
C PHE A 7 2.48 30.20 23.76
N LEU A 8 1.29 29.60 23.60
CA LEU A 8 1.11 28.39 22.80
C LEU A 8 1.18 28.77 21.31
N SER A 9 2.28 28.43 20.63
CA SER A 9 2.33 28.46 19.17
C SER A 9 1.66 27.20 18.61
N ALA A 10 0.41 27.33 18.15
CA ALA A 10 -0.24 26.31 17.35
C ALA A 10 0.38 26.29 15.95
N ARG A 11 1.14 25.23 15.62
CA ARG A 11 1.56 24.98 14.24
C ARG A 11 0.34 24.46 13.47
N LEU A 12 -0.24 25.27 12.60
CA LEU A 12 -1.12 24.76 11.54
C LEU A 12 -0.28 23.91 10.60
N ALA A 13 -0.51 22.59 10.60
CA ALA A 13 -0.04 21.73 9.54
C ALA A 13 -0.88 22.04 8.29
N SER A 14 -0.23 22.59 7.25
CA SER A 14 -0.87 22.71 5.95
C SER A 14 -1.06 21.31 5.37
N ILE A 15 -2.32 20.87 5.23
CA ILE A 15 -2.67 19.69 4.44
C ILE A 15 -2.43 20.10 2.97
N GLY A 16 -1.23 19.83 2.46
CA GLY A 16 -0.94 20.00 1.04
C GLY A 16 -1.84 19.07 0.23
N ALA A 17 -2.49 19.61 -0.80
CA ALA A 17 -3.20 18.78 -1.77
C ALA A 17 -2.20 17.76 -2.35
N THR A 18 -2.46 16.47 -2.17
CA THR A 18 -1.67 15.39 -2.78
C THR A 18 -1.90 15.44 -4.28
N THR A 19 -1.06 16.19 -4.98
CA THR A 19 -1.03 16.15 -6.44
C THR A 19 -0.51 14.78 -6.85
N ASP A 20 -1.29 14.07 -7.66
CA ASP A 20 -0.90 12.85 -8.36
C ASP A 20 0.37 13.16 -9.17
N SER A 21 1.53 12.96 -8.56
CA SER A 21 2.82 13.43 -9.05
C SER A 21 3.76 12.25 -9.31
N PRO A 22 4.64 12.38 -10.32
CA PRO A 22 5.73 11.44 -10.56
C PRO A 22 6.60 11.22 -9.31
N GLY A 23 7.26 10.07 -9.25
CA GLY A 23 8.12 9.70 -8.14
C GLY A 23 8.21 8.19 -7.95
N ILE A 24 8.95 7.78 -6.92
CA ILE A 24 9.18 6.37 -6.61
C ILE A 24 8.10 5.87 -5.65
N PHE A 25 7.25 4.94 -6.08
CA PHE A 25 6.37 4.20 -5.21
C PHE A 25 7.15 3.02 -4.65
N GLU A 26 7.19 2.87 -3.33
CA GLU A 26 8.00 1.84 -2.70
C GLU A 26 7.23 1.12 -1.61
N VAL A 27 7.46 -0.19 -1.50
CA VAL A 27 6.90 -1.06 -0.48
C VAL A 27 8.03 -1.83 0.19
N ASP A 28 8.12 -1.77 1.51
CA ASP A 28 9.13 -2.46 2.30
C ASP A 28 8.49 -3.52 3.19
N LEU A 29 9.03 -4.73 3.20
CA LEU A 29 8.69 -5.75 4.19
C LEU A 29 9.39 -5.43 5.50
N ILE A 30 8.62 -4.97 6.49
CA ILE A 30 9.10 -4.67 7.85
C ILE A 30 9.22 -5.96 8.66
N PHE A 31 8.23 -6.84 8.55
CA PHE A 31 8.16 -8.08 9.32
C PHE A 31 7.43 -9.17 8.52
N PRO A 32 7.88 -10.45 8.54
CA PRO A 32 9.03 -10.96 9.28
C PRO A 32 10.37 -10.56 8.67
N GLN A 33 11.44 -10.74 9.45
CA GLN A 33 12.84 -10.67 9.03
C GLN A 33 13.44 -12.09 9.03
N ASN A 34 14.66 -12.24 8.51
CA ASN A 34 15.38 -13.51 8.48
C ASN A 34 15.92 -13.89 9.86
N LYS A 35 14.99 -14.22 10.75
CA LYS A 35 15.20 -14.50 12.18
C LYS A 35 14.33 -15.67 12.62
N THR A 36 14.63 -16.18 13.80
CA THR A 36 13.83 -17.20 14.49
C THR A 36 12.95 -16.54 15.53
N TYR A 37 11.65 -16.79 15.47
CA TYR A 37 10.65 -16.22 16.37
C TYR A 37 10.08 -17.27 17.33
N THR A 38 9.82 -16.86 18.58
CA THR A 38 9.03 -17.65 19.54
C THR A 38 7.65 -17.04 19.69
N MET A 39 6.60 -17.86 19.52
CA MET A 39 5.20 -17.43 19.66
C MET A 39 4.66 -17.80 21.05
N PRO A 40 4.33 -16.81 21.92
CA PRO A 40 4.01 -17.06 23.33
C PRO A 40 2.64 -17.74 23.56
N ASN A 41 1.67 -17.62 22.63
CA ASN A 41 0.31 -18.14 22.79
C ASN A 41 -0.09 -19.06 21.63
N ARG A 42 0.43 -20.28 21.61
CA ARG A 42 0.07 -21.29 20.61
C ARG A 42 -1.33 -21.85 20.88
N THR A 43 -2.33 -21.30 20.21
CA THR A 43 -3.63 -21.95 20.03
C THR A 43 -3.69 -22.62 18.65
N GLU A 44 -4.77 -23.34 18.38
CA GLU A 44 -5.02 -24.05 17.12
C GLU A 44 -4.96 -23.15 15.86
N PHE A 45 -5.09 -21.84 16.05
CA PHE A 45 -4.94 -20.83 15.01
C PHE A 45 -3.99 -19.72 15.49
N THR A 46 -2.69 -19.93 15.32
CA THR A 46 -1.70 -18.89 15.65
C THR A 46 -1.66 -17.88 14.52
N LYS A 47 -2.10 -16.65 14.80
CA LYS A 47 -2.00 -15.55 13.83
C LYS A 47 -0.58 -14.95 13.86
N PHE A 48 0.14 -15.03 12.75
CA PHE A 48 1.49 -14.45 12.60
C PHE A 48 1.42 -13.19 11.73
N PRO A 49 1.91 -12.03 12.22
CA PRO A 49 1.80 -10.79 11.47
C PRO A 49 2.76 -10.78 10.28
N VAL A 50 2.34 -10.15 9.20
CA VAL A 50 3.21 -9.68 8.12
C VAL A 50 2.92 -8.22 7.91
N VAL A 51 3.97 -7.40 7.99
CA VAL A 51 3.86 -5.94 8.02
C VAL A 51 4.70 -5.37 6.90
N TRP A 52 4.08 -4.55 6.06
CA TRP A 52 4.74 -3.75 5.05
C TRP A 52 4.60 -2.26 5.34
N ALA A 53 5.62 -1.49 4.99
CA ALA A 53 5.60 -0.03 4.97
C ALA A 53 5.60 0.47 3.53
N MET A 54 5.09 1.68 3.31
CA MET A 54 5.01 2.23 1.96
C MET A 54 5.44 3.68 1.90
N ARG A 55 6.15 4.02 0.82
CA ARG A 55 6.53 5.38 0.46
C ARG A 55 5.66 5.86 -0.69
N ASN A 56 5.32 7.14 -0.68
CA ASN A 56 4.51 7.78 -1.74
C ASN A 56 3.18 7.05 -1.98
N ALA A 57 2.50 6.67 -0.90
CA ALA A 57 1.24 5.92 -0.91
C ALA A 57 0.15 6.44 -1.89
N PRO A 58 0.00 7.76 -2.15
CA PRO A 58 -0.92 8.23 -3.19
C PRO A 58 -0.71 7.59 -4.57
N GLN A 59 0.53 7.20 -4.91
CA GLN A 59 0.83 6.51 -6.17
C GLN A 59 0.28 5.09 -6.24
N ALA A 60 0.02 4.43 -5.10
CA ALA A 60 -0.61 3.11 -5.08
C ALA A 60 -1.97 3.13 -5.80
N LYS A 61 -2.72 4.24 -5.71
CA LYS A 61 -4.00 4.40 -6.41
C LYS A 61 -3.81 4.56 -7.92
N LEU A 62 -2.77 5.27 -8.35
CA LEU A 62 -2.45 5.44 -9.78
C LEU A 62 -2.01 4.14 -10.44
N LEU A 63 -1.40 3.26 -9.64
CA LEU A 63 -0.90 1.96 -10.04
C LEU A 63 -1.90 0.82 -9.80
N ASP A 64 -3.04 1.06 -9.14
CA ASP A 64 -3.90 -0.02 -8.62
C ASP A 64 -3.10 -1.08 -7.85
N ALA A 65 -2.19 -0.61 -7.01
CA ALA A 65 -1.16 -1.44 -6.43
C ALA A 65 -1.76 -2.46 -5.46
N ARG A 66 -1.21 -3.67 -5.51
CA ARG A 66 -1.53 -4.78 -4.62
C ARG A 66 -0.27 -5.52 -4.23
N ILE A 67 -0.24 -6.07 -3.02
CA ILE A 67 0.81 -7.02 -2.66
C ILE A 67 0.31 -8.40 -3.07
N GLU A 68 1.10 -9.14 -3.82
CA GLU A 68 0.85 -10.55 -4.08
C GLU A 68 1.85 -11.33 -3.26
N PHE A 69 1.40 -12.28 -2.45
CA PHE A 69 2.27 -13.09 -1.61
C PHE A 69 1.89 -14.56 -1.61
N ALA A 70 2.88 -15.40 -1.36
CA ALA A 70 2.76 -16.82 -1.08
C ALA A 70 3.61 -17.16 0.16
N MET A 71 3.09 -18.06 0.98
CA MET A 71 3.79 -18.60 2.13
C MET A 71 3.88 -20.11 2.00
N ASP A 72 5.10 -20.60 2.10
CA ASP A 72 5.44 -22.00 2.07
C ASP A 72 6.13 -22.42 3.38
N TRP A 73 6.05 -23.71 3.72
CA TRP A 73 6.66 -24.28 4.92
C TRP A 73 7.45 -25.56 4.67
N GLY A 74 8.53 -25.68 5.44
CA GLY A 74 9.44 -26.81 5.39
C GLY A 74 10.43 -26.72 4.22
N ALA A 75 11.34 -27.69 4.16
CA ALA A 75 12.36 -27.76 3.12
C ALA A 75 11.76 -28.01 1.71
N ASP A 76 10.59 -28.64 1.66
CA ASP A 76 9.91 -29.00 0.40
C ASP A 76 8.92 -27.92 -0.08
N LEU A 77 8.86 -26.76 0.58
CA LEU A 77 7.98 -25.63 0.22
C LEU A 77 6.50 -26.02 0.12
N HIS A 78 5.96 -26.61 1.17
CA HIS A 78 4.53 -26.93 1.23
C HIS A 78 3.72 -25.63 1.28
N PRO A 79 2.82 -25.36 0.32
CA PRO A 79 2.06 -24.12 0.30
C PRO A 79 1.06 -24.08 1.46
N ILE A 80 1.13 -23.02 2.25
CA ILE A 80 0.23 -22.78 3.39
C ILE A 80 -0.84 -21.77 3.03
N GLN A 81 -0.41 -20.63 2.48
CA GLN A 81 -1.29 -19.49 2.29
C GLN A 81 -0.83 -18.64 1.11
N ASN A 82 -1.78 -18.12 0.35
CA ASN A 82 -1.54 -17.12 -0.66
C ASN A 82 -2.54 -15.97 -0.51
N GLY A 83 -2.14 -14.78 -0.95
CA GLY A 83 -2.98 -13.60 -0.82
C GLY A 83 -2.65 -12.54 -1.86
N ARG A 84 -3.65 -11.71 -2.14
CA ARG A 84 -3.52 -10.52 -2.99
C ARG A 84 -4.17 -9.30 -2.34
N PRO A 85 -3.75 -8.90 -1.13
CA PRO A 85 -4.35 -7.73 -0.50
C PRO A 85 -4.15 -6.49 -1.34
N SER A 86 -5.24 -5.77 -1.58
CA SER A 86 -5.17 -4.45 -2.19
C SER A 86 -4.52 -3.47 -1.21
N ILE A 87 -3.58 -2.69 -1.73
CA ILE A 87 -2.87 -1.64 -0.98
C ILE A 87 -3.68 -0.34 -0.99
N VAL A 88 -4.62 -0.20 -1.93
CA VAL A 88 -5.41 1.01 -2.14
C VAL A 88 -6.47 1.13 -1.04
N ASN A 89 -6.12 1.81 0.06
CA ASN A 89 -7.10 2.21 1.07
C ASN A 89 -7.40 3.71 0.94
N PRO A 90 -8.61 4.11 0.50
CA PRO A 90 -8.97 5.52 0.35
C PRO A 90 -9.03 6.30 1.67
N ASN A 91 -9.00 5.63 2.82
CA ASN A 91 -9.14 6.24 4.15
C ASN A 91 -7.80 6.44 4.89
N ARG A 92 -6.63 6.17 4.29
CA ARG A 92 -5.31 6.36 4.93
C ARG A 92 -4.45 7.29 4.07
N THR A 93 -3.89 8.36 4.65
CA THR A 93 -3.47 9.55 3.88
C THR A 93 -1.97 9.88 3.87
N ASP A 94 -1.10 9.14 4.57
CA ASP A 94 0.21 9.71 4.91
C ASP A 94 1.36 8.70 4.75
N TYR A 95 1.25 7.55 5.41
CA TYR A 95 2.20 6.43 5.34
C TYR A 95 1.38 5.18 5.60
N ILE A 96 1.08 4.41 4.57
CA ILE A 96 0.27 3.22 4.76
C ILE A 96 1.22 2.14 5.22
N GLN A 97 1.13 1.82 6.51
CA GLN A 97 1.61 0.56 7.02
C GLN A 97 0.46 -0.43 6.87
N TYR A 98 0.73 -1.52 6.19
CA TYR A 98 -0.23 -2.59 5.93
C TYR A 98 0.19 -3.81 6.74
N ALA A 99 -0.71 -4.29 7.59
CA ALA A 99 -0.54 -5.53 8.30
C ALA A 99 -1.56 -6.54 7.81
N THR A 100 -1.11 -7.75 7.52
CA THR A 100 -1.99 -8.91 7.37
C THR A 100 -1.61 -9.96 8.39
N MET A 101 -2.58 -10.77 8.78
CA MET A 101 -2.35 -11.89 9.68
C MET A 101 -2.38 -13.18 8.88
N LEU A 102 -1.32 -13.97 9.00
CA LEU A 102 -1.27 -15.32 8.48
C LEU A 102 -1.82 -16.26 9.53
N VAL A 103 -2.75 -17.12 9.12
CA VAL A 103 -3.29 -18.14 10.02
C VAL A 103 -2.39 -19.36 9.90
N LEU A 104 -1.49 -19.50 10.86
CA LEU A 104 -0.66 -20.69 10.98
C LEU A 104 -1.48 -21.77 11.70
N GLY A 105 -1.56 -22.95 11.09
CA GLY A 105 -2.27 -24.09 11.67
C GLY A 105 -1.67 -24.58 12.99
N VAL A 106 -2.35 -25.56 13.59
CA VAL A 106 -2.06 -26.18 14.89
C VAL A 106 -0.61 -26.70 14.93
N ALA A 107 0.27 -25.98 15.61
CA ALA A 107 1.67 -26.34 15.89
C ALA A 107 2.60 -26.45 14.67
N LEU A 108 3.22 -25.34 14.26
CA LEU A 108 4.16 -25.35 13.13
C LEU A 108 5.48 -24.68 13.53
N GLU A 109 6.28 -25.40 14.32
CA GLU A 109 7.70 -25.09 14.26
C GLU A 109 8.20 -25.35 12.84
N GLY A 110 9.20 -24.60 12.42
CA GLY A 110 9.87 -24.87 11.16
C GLY A 110 10.36 -23.63 10.47
N THR A 111 10.82 -23.86 9.25
CA THR A 111 11.30 -22.82 8.36
C THR A 111 10.17 -22.46 7.39
N TYR A 112 9.97 -21.17 7.22
CA TYR A 112 8.97 -20.58 6.35
C TYR A 112 9.67 -19.77 5.29
N GLN A 113 9.07 -19.77 4.10
CA GLN A 113 9.42 -18.84 3.04
C GLN A 113 8.21 -17.93 2.79
N LEU A 114 8.43 -16.61 2.86
CA LEU A 114 7.49 -15.62 2.36
C LEU A 114 8.00 -15.12 1.02
N GLU A 115 7.34 -15.51 -0.06
CA GLU A 115 7.53 -14.89 -1.38
C GLU A 115 6.51 -13.78 -1.57
N TRP A 116 6.95 -12.64 -2.09
CA TRP A 116 6.06 -11.51 -2.34
C TRP A 116 6.54 -10.61 -3.47
N GLN A 117 5.59 -9.91 -4.08
CA GLN A 117 5.82 -8.94 -5.15
C GLN A 117 4.75 -7.85 -5.10
N VAL A 118 5.00 -6.74 -5.78
CA VAL A 118 4.02 -5.67 -5.98
C VAL A 118 3.43 -5.82 -7.38
N GLY A 119 2.11 -6.01 -7.45
CA GLY A 119 1.34 -6.03 -8.67
C GLY A 119 0.55 -4.74 -8.86
N GLY A 120 0.06 -4.50 -10.08
CA GLY A 120 -0.80 -3.36 -10.39
C GLY A 120 -1.10 -3.23 -11.88
N GLY A 121 -1.30 -2.00 -12.33
CA GLY A 121 -1.43 -1.61 -13.72
C GLY A 121 -0.70 -0.31 -14.04
N GLN A 122 -0.26 -0.19 -15.29
CA GLN A 122 0.39 1.02 -15.82
C GLN A 122 -0.24 1.42 -17.16
N CYS A 123 -0.15 2.71 -17.50
CA CYS A 123 -0.54 3.20 -18.82
C CYS A 123 0.47 2.72 -19.86
N LEU A 124 -0.05 2.23 -20.99
CA LEU A 124 0.71 2.17 -22.21
C LEU A 124 0.26 3.30 -23.14
N PRO A 125 1.20 4.04 -23.75
CA PRO A 125 0.86 5.01 -24.78
C PRO A 125 -0.02 4.34 -25.85
N ASN A 126 -1.21 4.90 -26.08
CA ASN A 126 -2.16 4.50 -27.14
C ASN A 126 -2.83 3.11 -27.01
N SER A 127 -2.50 2.30 -26.00
CA SER A 127 -3.00 0.92 -25.87
C SER A 127 -3.76 0.64 -24.57
N GLY A 128 -3.92 1.65 -23.71
CA GLY A 128 -4.73 1.56 -22.49
C GLY A 128 -3.89 1.18 -21.27
N ILE A 129 -4.33 0.15 -20.53
CA ILE A 129 -3.69 -0.30 -19.29
C ILE A 129 -3.05 -1.67 -19.52
N SER A 130 -1.82 -1.83 -19.06
CA SER A 130 -1.13 -3.13 -18.98
C SER A 130 -0.93 -3.55 -17.54
N ASN A 131 -0.83 -4.86 -17.31
CA ASN A 131 -0.49 -5.41 -16.01
C ASN A 131 0.95 -5.05 -15.65
N LEU A 132 1.15 -4.68 -14.39
CA LEU A 132 2.45 -4.43 -13.80
C LEU A 132 2.72 -5.47 -12.73
N THR A 133 3.95 -5.97 -12.69
CA THR A 133 4.42 -6.86 -11.63
C THR A 133 5.91 -6.63 -11.46
N THR A 134 6.34 -6.38 -10.22
CA THR A 134 7.75 -6.25 -9.89
C THR A 134 8.43 -7.62 -9.78
N PRO A 135 9.77 -7.70 -9.79
CA PRO A 135 10.48 -8.94 -9.49
C PRO A 135 10.05 -9.52 -8.14
N ARG A 136 10.05 -10.86 -8.01
CA ARG A 136 9.74 -11.50 -6.72
C ARG A 136 10.86 -11.26 -5.72
N SER A 137 10.46 -10.91 -4.50
CA SER A 137 11.30 -10.95 -3.31
C SER A 137 10.94 -12.19 -2.48
N SER A 138 11.91 -12.71 -1.76
CA SER A 138 11.66 -13.81 -0.82
C SER A 138 12.43 -13.59 0.47
N ILE A 139 11.84 -14.00 1.58
CA ILE A 139 12.52 -14.06 2.87
C ILE A 139 12.23 -15.39 3.54
N TRP A 140 13.27 -15.91 4.18
CA TRP A 140 13.18 -17.10 5.01
C TRP A 140 13.12 -16.67 6.46
N PHE A 141 12.30 -17.31 7.27
CA PHE A 141 12.27 -17.10 8.71
C PHE A 141 11.88 -18.39 9.41
N GLN A 142 12.07 -18.44 10.72
CA GLN A 142 11.75 -19.62 11.51
C GLN A 142 10.77 -19.31 12.63
N ILE A 143 9.94 -20.29 12.94
CA ILE A 143 9.14 -20.28 14.16
C ILE A 143 9.59 -21.46 15.01
N ALA A 144 9.93 -21.19 16.27
CA ALA A 144 10.40 -22.18 17.24
C ALA A 144 9.58 -22.09 18.54
N ASN A 145 9.54 -23.18 19.31
CA ASN A 145 8.92 -23.24 20.63
C ASN A 145 9.82 -22.57 21.68
N ARG A 146 11.13 -22.58 21.46
CA ARG A 146 12.14 -22.04 22.36
C ARG A 146 13.31 -21.48 21.56
N GLY A 147 14.01 -20.52 22.15
CA GLY A 147 15.25 -19.98 21.60
C GLY A 147 15.08 -18.97 20.46
N GLY A 148 13.85 -18.71 20.00
CA GLY A 148 13.55 -17.59 19.11
C GLY A 148 13.22 -16.31 19.86
N GLU A 149 13.30 -15.19 19.18
CA GLU A 149 12.94 -13.86 19.70
C GLU A 149 11.42 -13.68 19.72
N THR A 150 10.89 -12.95 20.69
CA THR A 150 9.48 -12.52 20.63
C THR A 150 9.32 -11.54 19.45
N PRO A 151 8.28 -11.64 18.61
CA PRO A 151 8.02 -10.66 17.58
C PRO A 151 7.99 -9.23 18.13
N ASP A 152 8.94 -8.40 17.69
CA ASP A 152 9.04 -6.99 18.04
C ASP A 152 8.99 -6.14 16.76
N LEU A 153 7.79 -5.61 16.47
CA LEU A 153 7.58 -4.78 15.29
C LEU A 153 8.35 -3.47 15.35
N LEU A 154 8.61 -2.92 16.54
CA LEU A 154 9.37 -1.68 16.68
C LEU A 154 10.85 -1.90 16.36
N ALA A 155 11.44 -2.98 16.87
CA ALA A 155 12.81 -3.35 16.55
C ALA A 155 12.97 -3.65 15.05
N ALA A 156 12.04 -4.42 14.47
CA ALA A 156 12.03 -4.70 13.02
C ALA A 156 11.89 -3.40 12.19
N ALA A 157 11.07 -2.46 12.68
CA ALA A 157 10.89 -1.12 12.12
C ALA A 157 12.07 -0.16 12.33
N GLN A 158 13.11 -0.55 13.05
CA GLN A 158 14.37 0.22 13.16
C GLN A 158 15.53 -0.44 12.39
N ASP A 159 15.46 -1.75 12.16
CA ASP A 159 16.46 -2.50 11.42
C ASP A 159 16.16 -2.49 9.91
N CYS A 160 16.75 -1.54 9.19
CA CYS A 160 16.59 -1.47 7.73
C CYS A 160 17.40 -2.52 6.97
N ALA A 161 18.57 -2.93 7.49
CA ALA A 161 19.48 -3.83 6.78
C ALA A 161 18.86 -5.21 6.56
N GLY A 162 17.95 -5.62 7.46
CA GLY A 162 17.19 -6.86 7.35
C GLY A 162 15.91 -6.77 6.50
N ARG A 163 15.60 -5.64 5.86
CA ARG A 163 14.37 -5.47 5.07
C ARG A 163 14.58 -5.77 3.61
N SER A 164 13.54 -6.30 2.99
CA SER A 164 13.43 -6.35 1.54
C SER A 164 12.42 -5.30 1.08
N GLY A 165 12.76 -4.56 0.04
CA GLY A 165 11.91 -3.54 -0.56
C GLY A 165 11.59 -3.84 -2.02
N GLN A 166 10.59 -3.15 -2.54
CA GLN A 166 10.15 -3.18 -3.94
C GLN A 166 9.85 -1.74 -4.34
N ALA A 167 10.52 -1.22 -5.37
CA ALA A 167 10.31 0.13 -5.85
C ALA A 167 9.83 0.17 -7.31
N ILE A 168 8.97 1.14 -7.61
CA ILE A 168 8.37 1.38 -8.92
C ILE A 168 8.54 2.86 -9.25
N ASN A 169 9.24 3.16 -10.35
CA ASN A 169 9.49 4.53 -10.77
C ASN A 169 8.36 5.05 -11.67
N VAL A 170 7.48 5.87 -11.11
CA VAL A 170 6.40 6.53 -11.86
C VAL A 170 6.94 7.80 -12.49
N ALA A 171 7.24 7.77 -13.79
CA ALA A 171 7.79 8.90 -14.52
C ALA A 171 6.73 9.97 -14.86
N SER A 172 5.48 9.57 -15.10
CA SER A 172 4.39 10.51 -15.40
C SER A 172 3.01 9.96 -15.09
N VAL A 173 2.01 10.85 -14.99
CA VAL A 173 0.61 10.49 -14.85
C VAL A 173 -0.12 10.87 -16.14
N LEU A 174 -0.70 9.88 -16.81
CA LEU A 174 -1.39 10.08 -18.09
C LEU A 174 -2.90 9.96 -17.93
N LYS A 175 -3.64 10.65 -18.78
CA LYS A 175 -5.07 10.39 -18.97
C LYS A 175 -5.23 9.18 -19.88
N SER A 176 -6.00 8.18 -19.44
CA SER A 176 -6.35 7.04 -20.28
C SER A 176 -7.78 7.22 -20.83
N PRO A 177 -8.10 6.73 -22.04
CA PRO A 177 -9.48 6.66 -22.50
C PRO A 177 -10.37 5.86 -21.55
N SER A 178 -9.80 4.82 -20.93
CA SER A 178 -10.50 3.93 -20.01
C SER A 178 -10.52 4.43 -18.56
N CYS A 179 -9.62 5.31 -18.14
CA CYS A 179 -9.45 5.72 -16.73
C CYS A 179 -9.09 7.21 -16.57
N PRO A 180 -9.59 7.90 -15.52
CA PRO A 180 -9.33 9.33 -15.33
C PRO A 180 -7.85 9.70 -15.39
N THR A 181 -7.02 8.90 -14.70
CA THR A 181 -5.56 8.95 -14.70
C THR A 181 -4.99 7.54 -14.47
N CYS A 182 -3.79 7.28 -14.97
CA CYS A 182 -2.98 6.12 -14.61
C CYS A 182 -1.48 6.50 -14.60
N ALA A 183 -0.65 5.67 -13.97
CA ALA A 183 0.80 5.86 -13.94
C ALA A 183 1.47 5.34 -15.22
N LYS A 184 2.36 6.13 -15.84
CA LYS A 184 3.35 5.68 -16.81
C LYS A 184 4.69 5.53 -16.09
N LEU A 185 5.31 4.36 -16.22
CA LEU A 185 6.60 4.09 -15.62
C LEU A 185 7.76 4.72 -16.39
N ASP A 186 8.90 4.85 -15.72
CA ASP A 186 10.16 5.20 -16.37
C ASP A 186 10.57 4.12 -17.38
N GLU A 187 11.08 4.54 -18.54
CA GLU A 187 11.44 3.63 -19.64
C GLU A 187 12.84 3.02 -19.47
N ILE A 188 13.70 3.65 -18.67
CA ILE A 188 15.08 3.25 -18.45
C ILE A 188 15.18 2.41 -17.18
N ASP A 189 14.57 2.88 -16.09
CA ASP A 189 14.64 2.25 -14.78
C ASP A 189 13.25 2.20 -14.10
N PRO A 190 12.35 1.31 -14.57
CA PRO A 190 11.01 1.17 -14.01
C PRO A 190 10.99 0.57 -12.60
N PHE A 191 12.05 -0.14 -12.21
CA PHE A 191 12.18 -0.86 -10.93
C PHE A 191 13.53 -0.54 -10.27
N PRO A 192 13.71 0.70 -9.79
CA PRO A 192 14.96 1.12 -9.17
C PRO A 192 15.26 0.30 -7.91
N ASP A 193 16.50 0.38 -7.42
CA ASP A 193 16.85 -0.20 -6.13
C ASP A 193 16.00 0.44 -5.02
N PRO A 194 15.35 -0.36 -4.15
CA PRO A 194 14.62 0.17 -3.01
C PRO A 194 15.57 0.79 -1.97
N ASP A 195 15.06 1.75 -1.21
CA ASP A 195 15.66 2.32 0.00
C ASP A 195 14.80 1.92 1.23
N PRO A 196 15.07 0.76 1.85
CA PRO A 196 14.24 0.24 2.94
C PRO A 196 14.21 1.09 4.22
N CYS A 197 15.01 2.16 4.27
CA CYS A 197 15.02 3.17 5.33
C CYS A 197 14.22 4.43 4.98
N ALA A 198 13.73 4.58 3.75
CA ALA A 198 13.08 5.80 3.30
C ALA A 198 11.74 6.07 3.99
N VAL A 199 11.08 5.02 4.50
CA VAL A 199 9.84 5.15 5.24
C VAL A 199 10.13 5.14 6.75
N PRO A 200 10.03 6.29 7.44
CA PRO A 200 10.15 6.32 8.88
C PRO A 200 8.93 5.64 9.51
N VAL A 201 9.18 4.57 10.27
CA VAL A 201 8.16 3.87 11.04
C VAL A 201 8.37 4.21 12.51
N ASP A 202 7.59 5.16 13.02
CA ASP A 202 7.71 5.61 14.40
C ASP A 202 6.89 4.73 15.38
N ARG A 203 7.05 5.02 16.68
CA ARG A 203 6.34 4.29 17.74
C ARG A 203 4.82 4.44 17.66
N VAL A 204 4.31 5.58 17.19
CA VAL A 204 2.87 5.82 17.09
C VAL A 204 2.29 4.91 16.01
N ALA A 205 2.97 4.83 14.87
CA ALA A 205 2.56 3.99 13.77
C ALA A 205 2.63 2.49 14.13
N ILE A 206 3.69 2.05 14.81
CA ILE A 206 3.77 0.69 15.38
C ILE A 206 2.65 0.42 16.37
N SER A 207 2.37 1.36 17.28
CA SER A 207 1.27 1.21 18.23
C SER A 207 -0.08 1.04 17.53
N ASN A 208 -0.31 1.72 16.41
CA ASN A 208 -1.53 1.58 15.62
C ASN A 208 -1.58 0.22 14.91
N ILE A 209 -0.47 -0.25 14.32
CA ILE A 209 -0.39 -1.59 13.71
C ILE A 209 -0.66 -2.67 14.77
N THR A 210 0.02 -2.60 15.91
CA THR A 210 -0.15 -3.58 17.00
C THR A 210 -1.60 -3.63 17.46
N ARG A 211 -2.25 -2.47 17.62
CA ARG A 211 -3.67 -2.40 17.95
C ARG A 211 -4.56 -3.00 16.87
N ASP A 212 -4.29 -2.73 15.59
CA ASP A 212 -5.04 -3.33 14.48
C ASP A 212 -4.89 -4.87 14.46
N ILE A 213 -3.69 -5.37 14.75
CA ILE A 213 -3.40 -6.80 14.89
C ILE A 213 -4.16 -7.41 16.07
N GLU A 214 -4.15 -6.76 17.24
CA GLU A 214 -4.86 -7.21 18.43
C GLU A 214 -6.39 -7.24 18.20
N ILE A 215 -6.94 -6.24 17.52
CA ILE A 215 -8.35 -6.22 17.14
C ILE A 215 -8.67 -7.42 16.24
N ASP A 216 -7.85 -7.68 15.21
CA ASP A 216 -8.07 -8.84 14.33
C ASP A 216 -7.93 -10.16 15.09
N GLN A 217 -6.89 -10.33 15.92
CA GLN A 217 -6.67 -11.54 16.73
C GLN A 217 -7.89 -11.89 17.59
N ASN A 218 -8.56 -10.88 18.14
CA ASN A 218 -9.74 -11.07 18.99
C ASN A 218 -11.05 -11.18 18.21
N SER A 219 -11.06 -10.86 16.91
CA SER A 219 -12.24 -11.05 16.07
C SER A 219 -12.27 -12.46 15.46
N ASN A 220 -13.31 -13.24 15.78
CA ASN A 220 -13.62 -14.51 15.10
C ASN A 220 -13.94 -14.32 13.60
N SER A 221 -14.21 -13.08 13.18
CA SER A 221 -14.13 -12.71 11.78
C SER A 221 -12.66 -12.56 11.44
N GLY A 222 -12.01 -13.59 10.91
CA GLY A 222 -10.71 -13.37 10.27
C GLY A 222 -10.86 -12.16 9.35
N CYS A 223 -10.11 -11.09 9.60
CA CYS A 223 -10.10 -9.98 8.67
C CYS A 223 -9.59 -10.54 7.35
N THR A 224 -10.51 -10.94 6.46
CA THR A 224 -10.35 -10.60 5.07
C THR A 224 -10.10 -9.11 5.08
N ALA A 225 -8.82 -8.71 4.96
CA ALA A 225 -8.45 -7.41 4.44
C ALA A 225 -9.52 -7.07 3.42
N PRO A 226 -10.25 -5.95 3.57
CA PRO A 226 -11.51 -5.72 2.87
C PRO A 226 -11.29 -6.18 1.46
N ARG A 227 -12.02 -7.23 1.05
CA ARG A 227 -11.85 -7.89 -0.24
C ARG A 227 -12.27 -6.85 -1.27
N GLN A 228 -11.39 -5.91 -1.55
CA GLN A 228 -11.62 -4.87 -2.51
C GLN A 228 -11.46 -5.58 -3.84
N THR A 229 -12.61 -5.95 -4.40
CA THR A 229 -12.76 -6.36 -5.79
C THR A 229 -12.54 -5.19 -6.75
N GLY A 230 -12.07 -4.05 -6.24
CA GLY A 230 -11.54 -2.97 -7.04
C GLY A 230 -10.22 -3.38 -7.66
N HIS A 231 -10.28 -4.05 -8.82
CA HIS A 231 -9.53 -3.56 -9.97
C HIS A 231 -9.74 -2.04 -10.07
N LEU A 232 -8.88 -1.31 -10.79
CA LEU A 232 -9.22 -0.02 -11.39
C LEU A 232 -10.60 -0.12 -12.07
N SER A 233 -11.66 0.08 -11.29
CA SER A 233 -13.03 0.19 -11.74
C SER A 233 -13.11 1.63 -12.14
N CYS A 234 -12.48 1.88 -13.27
CA CYS A 234 -12.67 3.13 -13.95
C CYS A 234 -14.15 3.13 -14.26
N PRO A 235 -14.94 4.03 -13.64
CA PRO A 235 -16.38 4.02 -13.82
C PRO A 235 -16.58 4.05 -15.31
N ALA A 236 -17.19 2.99 -15.86
CA ALA A 236 -17.49 2.94 -17.28
C ALA A 236 -18.17 4.26 -17.58
N LYS A 237 -17.58 5.08 -18.47
CA LYS A 237 -18.22 6.32 -18.89
C LYS A 237 -19.58 5.91 -19.42
N SER A 238 -20.65 6.14 -18.66
CA SER A 238 -21.99 5.95 -19.20
C SER A 238 -22.06 6.93 -20.36
N ALA A 239 -22.43 6.45 -21.54
CA ALA A 239 -22.48 7.25 -22.76
C ALA A 239 -23.57 8.36 -22.72
N ALA A 240 -24.07 8.74 -21.54
CA ALA A 240 -25.28 9.52 -21.34
C ALA A 240 -25.08 10.96 -20.85
N GLN A 241 -23.85 11.48 -20.68
CA GLN A 241 -23.62 12.83 -20.13
C GLN A 241 -23.09 13.90 -21.11
N PHE A 242 -23.26 13.71 -22.42
CA PHE A 242 -23.18 14.83 -23.37
C PHE A 242 -24.58 15.24 -23.83
N VAL A 243 -25.35 15.89 -22.95
CA VAL A 243 -26.49 16.72 -23.36
C VAL A 243 -26.08 18.18 -23.24
N ALA A 244 -25.82 18.75 -24.41
CA ALA A 244 -25.68 20.15 -24.79
C ALA A 244 -25.95 21.22 -23.71
N VAL A 245 -24.89 21.91 -23.28
CA VAL A 245 -24.99 23.35 -22.93
C VAL A 245 -24.58 24.11 -24.18
N GLY A 246 -25.57 24.46 -24.99
CA GLY A 246 -25.38 25.12 -26.28
C GLY A 246 -26.65 25.79 -26.77
N LEU A 247 -27.31 26.58 -25.91
CA LEU A 247 -28.31 27.54 -26.37
C LEU A 247 -27.61 28.87 -26.65
N LEU A 248 -27.35 29.09 -27.93
CA LEU A 248 -26.92 30.36 -28.51
C LEU A 248 -27.90 31.47 -28.12
N ILE A 249 -27.37 32.53 -27.50
CA ILE A 249 -28.01 33.83 -27.42
C ILE A 249 -27.82 34.51 -28.78
N TRP A 250 -28.89 34.64 -29.57
CA TRP A 250 -28.93 35.55 -30.72
C TRP A 250 -29.48 36.91 -30.25
N LEU A 251 -28.62 37.92 -30.22
CA LEU A 251 -28.99 39.34 -30.17
C LEU A 251 -29.18 39.84 -31.62
N PRO A 252 -30.33 40.41 -32.00
CA PRO A 252 -30.39 41.25 -33.18
C PRO A 252 -29.92 42.67 -32.85
N VAL A 253 -28.88 43.09 -33.58
CA VAL A 253 -28.39 44.47 -33.68
C VAL A 253 -29.42 45.33 -34.42
N ALA A 254 -29.59 46.56 -33.92
CA ALA A 254 -30.50 47.58 -34.42
C ALA A 254 -30.20 48.04 -35.86
N VAL A 255 -31.24 48.43 -36.59
CA VAL A 255 -31.14 49.31 -37.76
C VAL A 255 -31.92 50.59 -37.46
N ALA A 256 -31.18 51.69 -37.35
CA ALA A 256 -31.71 53.04 -37.38
C ALA A 256 -32.06 53.41 -38.83
N LEU A 257 -33.22 54.04 -39.05
CA LEU A 257 -33.47 54.81 -40.26
C LEU A 257 -33.78 56.27 -39.88
N PHE A 258 -32.91 57.15 -40.33
CA PHE A 258 -33.17 58.57 -40.53
C PHE A 258 -33.98 58.72 -41.83
N LEU A 259 -35.12 59.42 -41.74
CA LEU A 259 -35.56 60.54 -42.61
C LEU A 259 -37.00 60.94 -42.23
#